data_AF-A0A9D8T5K8-F1
#
_entry.id   AF-A0A9D8T5K8-F1
#
_cell.length_a   1.000
_cell.length_b   1.000
_cell.length_c   1.000
_cell.angle_alpha   90.00
_cell.angle_beta   90.00
_cell.angle_gamma   90.00
#
_symmetry.space_group_name_H-M   'P 1'
#
loop_
_entity.id
_entity.type
_entity.pdbx_description
1 polymer ?
#
loop_
_entity_poly.entity_id
_entity_poly.type
_entity_poly.pdbx_seq_one_letter_code
_entity_poly.pdbx_strand_id
1 'polypeptide(L)'
;MEKVKDIRLGIGLKACIPSVRKIYVFCALIPFILFWVGVLSPLWTDNFVVYALALAPYYLYVYYVSNDWIDKKLFMTDEGLLASRIWKNCVILCSVFSILAMFLLTSVWGTVLGYPCLMLVLNAPMAAVSIFYANAANGFRYARPLPYFIA
;
A
#
# COMPACT_ATOMS: atom_id res chain seq x y z
N MET A 1 -0.60 -22.16 35.99
CA MET A 1 -0.91 -20.98 35.15
C MET A 1 0.03 -19.85 35.55
N GLU A 2 1.25 -19.87 35.02
CA GLU A 2 2.20 -18.78 35.20
C GLU A 2 1.88 -17.66 34.21
N LYS A 3 1.65 -16.45 34.73
CA LYS A 3 1.60 -15.24 33.92
C LYS A 3 2.98 -15.06 33.28
N VAL A 4 3.03 -15.09 31.96
CA VAL A 4 4.23 -14.73 31.17
C VAL A 4 4.63 -13.32 31.60
N LYS A 5 5.65 -13.26 32.47
CA LYS A 5 6.31 -12.03 32.88
C LYS A 5 7.02 -11.47 31.68
N ASP A 6 6.87 -10.16 31.53
CA ASP A 6 7.60 -9.28 30.62
C ASP A 6 9.02 -9.79 30.37
N ILE A 7 9.26 -10.23 29.14
CA ILE A 7 10.61 -10.45 28.64
C ILE A 7 11.28 -9.08 28.64
N ARG A 8 12.04 -8.83 29.71
CA ARG A 8 13.00 -7.74 29.81
C ARG A 8 14.00 -7.92 28.66
N LEU A 9 13.74 -7.23 27.55
CA LEU A 9 14.71 -7.02 26.49
C LEU A 9 15.83 -6.14 27.07
N GLY A 10 16.93 -6.80 27.42
CA GLY A 10 18.16 -6.18 27.88
C GLY A 10 18.71 -5.18 26.86
N ILE A 11 18.94 -3.97 27.35
CA ILE A 11 20.15 -3.13 27.17
C ILE A 11 21.03 -3.56 25.98
N GLY A 12 21.03 -2.79 24.89
CA GLY A 12 22.12 -2.85 23.90
C GLY A 12 21.78 -2.41 22.48
N LEU A 13 20.52 -2.51 22.05
CA LEU A 13 20.04 -1.88 20.83
C LEU A 13 18.76 -1.13 21.14
N LYS A 14 18.88 0.18 21.39
CA LYS A 14 17.83 1.11 20.96
C LYS A 14 17.80 1.07 19.43
N ALA A 15 17.30 -0.04 18.87
CA ALA A 15 16.78 -0.04 17.51
C ALA A 15 15.79 1.12 17.50
N CYS A 16 16.12 2.16 16.74
CA CYS A 16 15.40 3.41 16.73
C CYS A 16 13.97 3.14 16.27
N ILE A 17 13.09 2.86 17.24
CA ILE A 17 11.67 2.59 17.05
C ILE A 17 11.11 3.71 16.18
N PRO A 18 10.64 3.43 14.95
CA PRO A 18 9.95 4.45 14.20
C PRO A 18 8.64 4.74 14.94
N SER A 19 8.59 5.89 15.63
CA SER A 19 7.36 6.40 16.28
C SER A 19 6.16 6.15 15.36
N VAL A 20 5.02 5.69 15.87
CA VAL A 20 3.79 5.37 15.11
C VAL A 20 3.50 6.36 13.98
N ARG A 21 3.77 7.66 14.20
CA ARG A 21 3.71 8.72 13.19
C ARG A 21 4.49 8.42 11.90
N LYS A 22 5.74 7.95 12.01
CA LYS A 22 6.58 7.56 10.87
C LYS A 22 5.93 6.42 10.09
N ILE A 23 5.41 5.39 10.78
CA ILE A 23 4.71 4.28 10.13
C ILE A 23 3.55 4.82 9.28
N TYR A 24 2.72 5.72 9.80
CA TYR A 24 1.64 6.32 9.02
C TYR A 24 2.13 7.14 7.82
N VAL A 25 3.20 7.92 7.99
CA VAL A 25 3.76 8.73 6.89
C VAL A 25 4.20 7.83 5.73
N PHE A 26 4.97 6.80 6.02
CA PHE A 26 5.53 5.92 4.98
C PHE A 26 4.52 4.88 4.46
N CYS A 27 3.69 4.28 5.32
CA CYS A 27 2.74 3.24 4.89
C CYS A 27 1.43 3.80 4.33
N ALA A 28 1.06 5.05 4.63
CA ALA A 28 -0.22 5.61 4.20
C ALA A 28 -0.09 6.95 3.47
N LEU A 29 0.58 7.94 4.05
CA LEU A 29 0.58 9.30 3.49
C LEU A 29 1.32 9.38 2.15
N ILE A 30 2.56 8.88 2.08
CA ILE A 30 3.36 8.88 0.86
C ILE A 30 2.67 8.11 -0.28
N PRO A 31 2.26 6.83 -0.10
CA PRO A 31 1.60 6.10 -1.19
C PRO A 31 0.28 6.75 -1.60
N PHE A 32 -0.48 7.31 -0.66
CA PHE A 32 -1.72 8.04 -0.98
C PHE A 32 -1.46 9.27 -1.86
N ILE A 33 -0.47 10.09 -1.53
CA ILE A 33 -0.12 11.28 -2.33
C ILE A 33 0.35 10.86 -3.73
N LEU A 34 1.26 9.89 -3.82
CA LEU A 34 1.78 9.39 -5.11
C LEU A 34 0.65 8.85 -5.99
N PHE A 35 -0.31 8.14 -5.39
CA PHE A 35 -1.48 7.62 -6.09
C PHE A 35 -2.35 8.73 -6.70
N TRP A 36 -2.69 9.76 -5.92
CA TRP A 36 -3.54 10.85 -6.40
C TRP A 36 -2.88 11.66 -7.51
N VAL A 37 -1.58 11.92 -7.42
CA VAL A 37 -0.82 12.58 -8.49
C VAL A 37 -0.93 11.79 -9.80
N GLY A 38 -0.81 10.46 -9.73
CA GLY A 38 -0.94 9.59 -10.89
C GLY A 38 -2.37 9.54 -11.45
N VAL A 39 -3.36 9.26 -10.60
CA VAL A 39 -4.77 9.09 -11.03
C VAL A 39 -5.39 10.37 -11.57
N LEU A 40 -4.97 11.55 -11.08
CA LEU A 40 -5.47 12.83 -11.57
C LEU A 40 -4.76 13.30 -12.85
N SER A 41 -3.67 12.65 -13.27
CA SER A 41 -2.95 13.06 -14.48
C SER A 41 -3.78 13.17 -15.75
N PRO A 42 -4.84 12.36 -15.98
CA PRO A 42 -5.73 12.57 -17.12
C PRO A 42 -6.32 13.99 -17.18
N LEU A 43 -6.52 14.67 -16.05
CA LEU A 43 -7.09 16.03 -16.02
C LEU A 43 -6.24 17.07 -16.77
N TRP A 44 -4.95 16.82 -16.97
CA TRP A 44 -4.04 17.75 -17.63
C TRP A 44 -3.24 17.13 -18.79
N THR A 45 -3.39 15.83 -19.06
CA THR A 45 -2.74 15.14 -20.19
C THR A 45 -3.60 13.99 -20.70
N ASP A 46 -3.70 13.87 -22.03
CA ASP A 46 -4.33 12.75 -22.75
C ASP A 46 -3.29 11.73 -23.27
N ASN A 47 -2.01 11.89 -22.90
CA ASN A 47 -0.93 10.99 -23.29
C ASN A 47 -0.77 9.81 -22.31
N PHE A 48 -0.94 8.59 -22.84
CA PHE A 48 -0.88 7.35 -22.05
C PHE A 48 0.48 7.12 -21.39
N VAL A 49 1.57 7.49 -22.07
CA VAL A 49 2.92 7.35 -21.52
C VAL A 49 3.09 8.24 -20.30
N VAL A 50 2.56 9.47 -20.34
CA VAL A 50 2.61 10.40 -19.22
C VAL A 50 1.77 9.88 -18.05
N TYR A 51 0.59 9.31 -18.31
CA TYR A 51 -0.24 8.68 -17.29
C TYR A 51 0.48 7.52 -16.59
N ALA A 52 1.07 6.60 -17.37
CA ALA A 52 1.82 5.46 -16.83
C ALA A 52 3.02 5.92 -16.00
N LEU A 53 3.76 6.93 -16.46
CA LEU A 53 4.88 7.51 -15.73
C LEU A 53 4.45 8.26 -14.46
N ALA A 54 3.26 8.88 -14.45
CA ALA A 54 2.73 9.55 -13.26
C ALA A 54 2.31 8.55 -12.17
N LEU A 55 1.85 7.35 -12.54
CA LEU A 55 1.51 6.27 -11.62
C LEU A 55 2.69 5.37 -11.21
N ALA A 56 3.75 5.30 -12.03
CA ALA A 56 4.92 4.46 -11.75
C ALA A 56 5.56 4.71 -10.36
N PRO A 57 5.72 5.96 -9.88
CA PRO A 57 6.21 6.23 -8.53
C PRO A 57 5.37 5.57 -7.44
N TYR A 58 4.05 5.54 -7.57
CA TYR A 58 3.17 4.87 -6.62
C TYR A 58 3.42 3.36 -6.60
N TYR A 59 3.40 2.70 -7.77
CA TYR A 59 3.59 1.25 -7.83
C TYR A 59 4.97 0.81 -7.38
N LEU A 60 6.02 1.53 -7.77
CA LEU A 60 7.39 1.28 -7.32
C LEU A 60 7.50 1.46 -5.80
N TYR A 61 6.88 2.50 -5.25
CA TYR A 61 6.89 2.74 -3.81
C TYR A 61 6.15 1.64 -3.05
N VAL A 62 4.97 1.23 -3.51
CA VAL A 62 4.21 0.13 -2.90
C VAL A 62 5.01 -1.17 -2.95
N TYR A 63 5.67 -1.45 -4.07
CA TYR A 63 6.56 -2.62 -4.21
C TYR A 63 7.78 -2.54 -3.29
N TYR A 64 8.41 -1.37 -3.18
CA TYR A 64 9.56 -1.15 -2.30
C TYR A 64 9.18 -1.32 -0.82
N VAL A 65 8.09 -0.67 -0.39
CA VAL A 65 7.57 -0.81 0.99
C VAL A 65 7.15 -2.25 1.28
N SER A 66 6.74 -2.97 0.24
CA SER A 66 6.39 -4.37 0.33
C SER A 66 7.61 -5.28 0.58
N ASN A 67 8.75 -5.02 -0.05
CA ASN A 67 9.89 -5.95 0.00
C ASN A 67 11.00 -5.54 0.98
N ASP A 68 11.31 -4.25 1.09
CA ASP A 68 12.58 -3.80 1.69
C ASP A 68 12.43 -3.00 2.99
N TRP A 69 11.20 -2.57 3.35
CA TRP A 69 11.06 -1.57 4.40
C TRP A 69 11.01 -2.12 5.83
N ILE A 70 10.96 -3.43 5.99
CA ILE A 70 10.92 -4.06 7.30
C ILE A 70 12.09 -5.03 7.33
N ASP A 71 13.20 -4.55 7.90
CA ASP A 71 14.29 -5.39 8.37
C ASP A 71 13.68 -6.68 8.95
N LYS A 72 14.11 -7.88 8.51
CA LYS A 72 13.34 -9.13 8.71
C LYS A 72 12.93 -9.37 10.17
N LYS A 73 13.69 -8.78 11.10
CA LYS A 73 13.47 -8.77 12.56
C LYS A 73 12.23 -7.98 13.01
N LEU A 74 11.86 -6.91 12.30
CA LEU A 74 10.75 -6.02 12.63
C LEU A 74 9.37 -6.62 12.25
N PHE A 75 9.31 -7.60 11.33
CA PHE A 75 8.08 -8.35 11.03
C PHE A 75 7.55 -9.18 12.20
N MET A 76 8.43 -9.57 13.14
CA MET A 76 8.04 -10.34 14.31
C MET A 76 7.46 -9.47 15.44
N THR A 77 7.45 -8.14 15.27
CA THR A 77 6.98 -7.18 16.28
C THR A 77 5.55 -6.72 16.01
N ASP A 78 4.87 -6.23 17.05
CA ASP A 78 3.53 -5.63 16.93
C ASP A 78 3.53 -4.38 16.04
N GLU A 79 4.66 -3.66 15.98
CA GLU A 79 4.85 -2.49 15.12
C GLU A 79 4.90 -2.87 13.64
N GLY A 80 5.59 -3.95 13.31
CA GLY A 80 5.58 -4.51 11.95
C GLY A 80 4.16 -4.89 11.53
N LEU A 81 3.42 -5.58 12.41
CA LEU A 81 2.02 -5.96 12.16
C LEU A 81 1.14 -4.73 11.92
N LEU A 82 1.29 -3.68 12.73
CA LEU A 82 0.59 -2.42 12.55
C LEU A 82 0.95 -1.76 11.21
N ALA A 83 2.24 -1.67 10.89
CA ALA A 83 2.74 -1.10 9.64
C ALA A 83 2.20 -1.82 8.41
N SER A 84 2.18 -3.15 8.43
CA SER A 84 1.63 -3.95 7.33
C SER A 84 0.12 -3.78 7.17
N ARG A 85 -0.63 -3.72 8.28
CA ARG A 85 -2.07 -3.45 8.23
C ARG A 85 -2.38 -2.08 7.65
N ILE A 86 -1.64 -1.04 8.09
CA ILE A 86 -1.79 0.33 7.58
C ILE A 86 -1.47 0.38 6.09
N TRP A 87 -0.34 -0.21 5.67
CA TRP A 87 0.06 -0.28 4.27
C TRP A 87 -0.98 -1.01 3.41
N LYS A 88 -1.41 -2.19 3.84
CA LYS A 88 -2.44 -2.98 3.14
C LYS A 88 -3.73 -2.16 2.97
N ASN A 89 -4.21 -1.55 4.05
CA ASN A 89 -5.43 -0.75 4.02
C ASN A 89 -5.28 0.46 3.08
N CYS A 90 -4.11 1.11 3.07
CA CYS A 90 -3.84 2.20 2.15
C CYS A 90 -3.88 1.75 0.68
N VAL A 91 -3.21 0.64 0.34
CA VAL A 91 -3.22 0.10 -1.04
C VAL A 91 -4.63 -0.28 -1.48
N ILE A 92 -5.41 -0.92 -0.60
CA ILE A 92 -6.81 -1.27 -0.88
C ILE A 92 -7.63 0.01 -1.11
N LEU A 93 -7.49 1.00 -0.24
CA LEU A 93 -8.23 2.26 -0.32
C LEU A 93 -7.89 3.03 -1.60
N CYS A 94 -6.61 3.14 -1.97
CA CYS A 94 -6.19 3.72 -3.25
C CYS A 94 -6.78 2.95 -4.44
N SER A 95 -6.75 1.61 -4.40
CA SER A 95 -7.31 0.78 -5.47
C SER A 95 -8.84 0.94 -5.62
N VAL A 96 -9.57 1.04 -4.52
CA VAL A 96 -11.02 1.35 -4.52
C VAL A 96 -11.26 2.74 -5.10
N PHE A 97 -10.48 3.75 -4.69
CA PHE A 97 -10.57 5.09 -5.28
C PHE A 97 -10.25 5.10 -6.76
N SER A 98 -9.33 4.25 -7.24
CA SER A 98 -9.06 4.12 -8.68
C SER A 98 -10.27 3.62 -9.44
N ILE A 99 -10.96 2.60 -8.91
CA ILE A 99 -12.16 2.04 -9.53
C ILE A 99 -13.28 3.08 -9.53
N LEU A 100 -13.50 3.77 -8.41
CA LEU A 100 -14.48 4.86 -8.30
C LEU A 100 -14.16 6.01 -9.24
N ALA A 101 -12.88 6.38 -9.36
CA ALA A 101 -12.40 7.42 -10.27
C ALA A 101 -12.75 7.08 -11.72
N MET A 102 -12.75 5.81 -12.12
CA MET A 102 -13.25 5.44 -13.45
C MET A 102 -14.71 5.85 -13.65
N PHE A 103 -15.61 5.48 -12.74
CA PHE A 103 -17.03 5.79 -12.90
C PHE A 103 -17.30 7.29 -12.91
N LEU A 104 -16.63 8.04 -12.05
CA LEU A 104 -16.82 9.48 -11.93
C LEU A 104 -16.20 10.24 -13.11
N LEU A 105 -14.90 10.02 -13.38
CA LEU A 105 -14.17 10.78 -14.40
C LEU A 105 -14.50 10.31 -15.82
N THR A 106 -14.85 9.03 -16.05
CA THR A 106 -15.30 8.60 -17.39
C THR A 106 -16.57 9.31 -17.81
N SER A 107 -17.51 9.55 -16.87
CA SER A 107 -18.73 10.31 -17.17
C SER A 107 -18.42 11.77 -17.52
N VAL A 108 -17.52 12.41 -16.78
CA VAL A 108 -17.05 13.78 -17.05
C VAL A 108 -16.37 13.86 -18.41
N TRP A 109 -15.52 12.91 -18.77
CA TRP A 109 -14.84 12.91 -20.07
C TRP A 109 -15.79 12.64 -21.24
N GLY A 110 -16.71 11.68 -21.08
CA GLY A 110 -17.73 11.41 -22.10
C GLY A 110 -18.68 12.58 -22.33
N THR A 111 -18.96 13.38 -21.29
CA THR A 111 -19.85 14.55 -21.39
C THR A 111 -19.15 15.83 -21.84
N VAL A 112 -17.92 16.08 -21.37
CA VAL A 112 -17.19 17.34 -21.63
C VAL A 112 -16.31 17.25 -22.88
N LEU A 113 -15.67 16.10 -23.13
CA LEU A 113 -14.67 15.92 -24.17
C LEU A 113 -15.14 15.01 -25.32
N GLY A 114 -16.29 14.36 -25.18
CA GLY A 114 -16.92 13.56 -26.23
C GLY A 114 -16.31 12.19 -26.47
N TYR A 115 -15.33 11.78 -25.64
CA TYR A 115 -14.74 10.44 -25.69
C TYR A 115 -14.40 9.94 -24.27
N PRO A 116 -14.51 8.63 -24.01
CA PRO A 116 -14.18 8.05 -22.71
C PRO A 116 -12.66 8.06 -22.48
N CYS A 117 -12.25 8.31 -21.23
CA CYS A 117 -10.84 8.22 -20.85
C CYS A 117 -10.43 6.74 -20.69
N LEU A 118 -9.94 6.14 -21.79
CA LEU A 118 -9.50 4.73 -21.83
C LEU A 118 -8.43 4.40 -20.77
N MET A 119 -7.62 5.36 -20.35
CA MET A 119 -6.56 5.15 -19.36
C MET A 119 -7.10 4.77 -17.99
N LEU A 120 -8.20 5.42 -17.58
CA LEU A 120 -8.86 5.10 -16.33
C LEU A 120 -9.42 3.68 -16.37
N VAL A 121 -10.07 3.31 -17.49
CA VAL A 121 -10.62 1.96 -17.73
C VAL A 121 -9.54 0.88 -17.60
N LEU A 122 -8.36 1.14 -18.18
CA LEU A 122 -7.21 0.22 -18.11
C LEU A 122 -6.58 0.15 -16.71
N ASN A 123 -6.87 1.10 -15.81
CA ASN A 123 -6.33 1.11 -14.45
C ASN A 123 -7.14 0.23 -13.47
N ALA A 124 -8.43 -0.04 -13.71
CA ALA A 124 -9.21 -0.92 -12.82
C ALA A 124 -8.66 -2.34 -12.70
N PRO A 125 -8.25 -3.02 -13.80
CA PRO A 125 -7.60 -4.33 -13.69
C PRO A 125 -6.36 -4.28 -12.80
N MET A 126 -5.53 -3.24 -12.94
CA MET A 126 -4.32 -3.07 -12.14
C MET A 126 -4.65 -2.76 -10.66
N ALA A 127 -5.71 -2.01 -10.39
CA ALA A 127 -6.23 -1.79 -9.05
C ALA A 127 -6.71 -3.10 -8.40
N ALA A 128 -7.42 -3.95 -9.14
CA ALA A 128 -7.82 -5.27 -8.66
C ALA A 128 -6.60 -6.16 -8.34
N VAL A 129 -5.62 -6.22 -9.24
CA VAL A 129 -4.35 -6.93 -9.02
C VAL A 129 -3.64 -6.41 -7.77
N SER A 130 -3.64 -5.09 -7.54
CA SER A 130 -3.02 -4.47 -6.37
C SER A 130 -3.70 -4.86 -5.06
N ILE A 131 -5.03 -5.03 -5.06
CA ILE A 131 -5.79 -5.53 -3.91
C ILE A 131 -5.40 -6.98 -3.60
N PHE A 132 -5.36 -7.85 -4.62
CA PHE A 132 -4.94 -9.25 -4.44
C PHE A 132 -3.50 -9.33 -3.93
N TYR A 133 -2.60 -8.56 -4.54
CA TYR A 133 -1.20 -8.47 -4.12
C TYR A 133 -1.06 -8.03 -2.66
N ALA A 134 -1.72 -6.95 -2.25
CA ALA A 134 -1.63 -6.45 -0.88
C ALA A 134 -2.15 -7.47 0.15
N ASN A 135 -3.24 -8.17 -0.17
CA ASN A 135 -3.77 -9.23 0.69
C ASN A 135 -2.84 -10.44 0.75
N ALA A 136 -2.32 -10.90 -0.39
CA ALA A 136 -1.37 -12.01 -0.47
C ALA A 136 -0.07 -11.67 0.26
N ALA A 137 0.51 -10.50 0.01
CA ALA A 137 1.74 -10.03 0.64
C ALA A 137 1.58 -9.91 2.17
N ASN A 138 0.45 -9.37 2.64
CA ASN A 138 0.15 -9.34 4.07
C ASN A 138 -0.08 -10.76 4.65
N GLY A 139 -0.72 -11.65 3.89
CA GLY A 139 -0.91 -13.05 4.25
C GLY A 139 0.42 -13.79 4.40
N PHE A 140 1.30 -13.74 3.40
CA PHE A 140 2.61 -14.41 3.42
C PHE A 140 3.55 -13.84 4.48
N ARG A 141 3.51 -12.53 4.74
CA ARG A 141 4.35 -11.90 5.79
C ARG A 141 3.97 -12.30 7.21
N TYR A 142 2.69 -12.59 7.46
CA TYR A 142 2.17 -12.91 8.80
C TYR A 142 1.57 -14.30 8.90
N ALA A 143 1.76 -15.15 7.89
CA ALA A 143 1.63 -16.60 8.00
C ALA A 143 2.74 -17.10 8.94
N ARG A 144 2.60 -16.78 10.24
CA ARG A 144 3.42 -17.40 11.27
C ARG A 144 3.13 -18.90 11.22
N PRO A 145 4.12 -19.79 11.31
CA PRO A 145 3.84 -21.08 11.94
C PRO A 145 3.25 -20.74 13.31
N LEU A 146 2.05 -21.24 13.60
CA LEU A 146 1.46 -21.12 14.93
C LEU A 146 2.54 -21.51 15.97
N PRO A 147 2.70 -20.79 17.09
CA PRO A 147 3.67 -21.13 18.13
C PRO A 147 3.35 -22.45 18.87
N TYR A 148 2.58 -23.36 18.28
CA TYR A 148 2.18 -24.64 18.85
C TYR A 148 2.83 -25.87 18.18
N PHE A 149 3.73 -25.67 17.22
CA PHE A 149 4.44 -26.79 16.57
C PHE A 149 5.94 -26.53 16.49
N ILE A 150 6.60 -26.52 17.65
CA ILE A 150 7.96 -27.05 17.75
C ILE A 150 7.94 -27.97 18.97
N ALA A 151 7.92 -29.27 18.69
CA ALA A 151 8.07 -30.36 19.63
C ALA A 151 9.49 -30.41 20.22
#